data_AF-A0A0X3UUE6-F1
#
_entry.id   AF-A0A0X3UUE6-F1
#
_cell.length_a   1.000
_cell.length_b   1.000
_cell.length_c   1.000
_cell.angle_alpha   90.00
_cell.angle_beta   90.00
_cell.angle_gamma   90.00
#
_symmetry.space_group_name_H-M   'P 1'
#
loop_
_entity.id
_entity.type
_entity.pdbx_description
1 polymer ?
#
loop_
_entity_poly.entity_id
_entity_poly.type
_entity_poly.pdbx_seq_one_letter_code
_entity_poly.pdbx_strand_id
1 'polypeptide(L)'
;MDAVPSPRPTADSYSAPPAPRLVESPVFVLSSVRSGSTLLRMLLNSHSQIRAPHEMHLRTVHVHLSRDFTAAAMQELQLDKNELEHLLWDRVLHLELTRSGKEVIVDKTPPNTLIWPRLRRCWPKARHIVLLRHPAAVITSLTSRRADPDHEAIRAEVLGYCEKLEEARQNLDAHVITYEELTAEPERVTRGVCAYLGVPWEPGMLDYGGKDHGTLRPQLGDWSSTIRSGRIQPGRTADSGVELPPRLRELTQAWGYPV
;
A
#
# COMPACT_ATOMS: atom_id res chain seq x y z
N MET A 1 -7.94 -12.01 -18.99
CA MET A 1 -8.90 -11.07 -18.39
C MET A 1 -8.49 -9.71 -18.87
N ASP A 2 -9.17 -9.21 -19.88
CA ASP A 2 -8.79 -7.96 -20.54
C ASP A 2 -9.14 -6.78 -19.63
N ALA A 3 -8.13 -5.98 -19.29
CA ALA A 3 -8.31 -4.81 -18.43
C ALA A 3 -8.93 -3.68 -19.25
N VAL A 4 -10.19 -3.34 -18.96
CA VAL A 4 -10.86 -2.19 -19.55
C VAL A 4 -10.70 -0.98 -18.63
N PRO A 5 -10.08 0.13 -19.08
CA PRO A 5 -9.95 1.34 -18.26
C PRO A 5 -11.34 1.92 -17.95
N SER A 6 -11.64 2.14 -16.67
CA SER A 6 -12.83 2.88 -16.23
C SER A 6 -12.43 4.26 -15.67
N PRO A 7 -13.27 5.29 -15.86
CA PRO A 7 -12.99 6.62 -15.33
C PRO A 7 -12.93 6.59 -13.79
N ARG A 8 -12.02 7.39 -13.23
CA ARG A 8 -11.84 7.53 -11.77
C ARG A 8 -12.97 8.42 -11.21
N PRO A 9 -13.70 7.99 -10.17
CA PRO A 9 -14.70 8.83 -9.53
C PRO A 9 -14.02 9.99 -8.77
N THR A 10 -14.63 11.17 -8.83
CA THR A 10 -14.28 12.33 -8.00
C THR A 10 -14.84 12.16 -6.58
N ALA A 11 -14.25 12.82 -5.59
CA ALA A 11 -14.55 12.63 -4.16
C ALA A 11 -16.01 12.95 -3.76
N ASP A 12 -16.76 13.67 -4.60
CA ASP A 12 -18.13 14.14 -4.34
C ASP A 12 -19.24 13.22 -4.90
N SER A 13 -18.92 11.99 -5.32
CA SER A 13 -19.87 11.13 -6.06
C SER A 13 -20.51 9.98 -5.26
N TYR A 14 -20.43 9.97 -3.93
CA TYR A 14 -21.08 8.90 -3.13
C TYR A 14 -22.52 9.29 -2.84
N SER A 15 -23.47 8.56 -3.41
CA SER A 15 -24.91 8.74 -3.13
C SER A 15 -25.45 7.70 -2.15
N ALA A 16 -24.70 6.62 -1.90
CA ALA A 16 -25.06 5.58 -0.95
C ALA A 16 -24.36 5.73 0.41
N PRO A 17 -25.00 5.32 1.52
CA PRO A 17 -24.32 5.15 2.80
C PRO A 17 -23.31 3.99 2.77
N PRO A 18 -22.30 3.96 3.67
CA PRO A 18 -21.43 2.79 3.82
C PRO A 18 -22.22 1.56 4.29
N ALA A 19 -22.12 0.45 3.57
CA ALA A 19 -22.65 -0.83 4.01
C ALA A 19 -21.71 -1.48 5.07
N PRO A 20 -22.22 -2.41 5.90
CA PRO A 20 -21.38 -3.21 6.78
C PRO A 20 -20.28 -3.96 6.03
N ARG A 21 -19.14 -4.15 6.69
CA ARG A 21 -17.96 -4.85 6.16
C ARG A 21 -17.73 -6.15 6.92
N LEU A 22 -17.37 -7.20 6.20
CA LEU A 22 -16.96 -8.47 6.78
C LEU A 22 -15.56 -8.36 7.42
N VAL A 23 -14.69 -7.51 6.87
CA VAL A 23 -13.43 -7.14 7.50
C VAL A 23 -13.55 -5.74 8.06
N GLU A 24 -13.77 -5.60 9.37
CA GLU A 24 -14.02 -4.29 9.97
C GLU A 24 -12.80 -3.36 9.92
N SER A 25 -11.60 -3.89 10.19
CA SER A 25 -10.37 -3.09 10.37
C SER A 25 -9.18 -3.66 9.59
N PRO A 26 -9.25 -3.70 8.23
CA PRO A 26 -8.10 -4.09 7.42
C PRO A 26 -6.96 -3.11 7.61
N VAL A 27 -5.74 -3.57 7.34
CA VAL A 27 -4.53 -2.75 7.42
C VAL A 27 -4.06 -2.40 6.01
N PHE A 28 -3.76 -1.12 5.75
CA PHE A 28 -3.19 -0.68 4.49
C PHE A 28 -1.77 -0.14 4.69
N VAL A 29 -0.82 -0.66 3.91
CA VAL A 29 0.53 -0.08 3.80
C VAL A 29 0.53 0.94 2.68
N LEU A 30 0.59 2.22 3.05
CA LEU A 30 0.70 3.35 2.13
C LEU A 30 2.18 3.68 1.92
N SER A 31 2.60 3.73 0.66
CA SER A 31 3.98 4.06 0.29
C SER A 31 4.05 4.58 -1.15
N SER A 32 5.16 5.25 -1.49
CA SER A 32 5.55 5.40 -2.88
C SER A 32 6.01 4.05 -3.42
N VAL A 33 5.93 3.86 -4.74
CA VAL A 33 6.66 2.77 -5.40
C VAL A 33 8.14 2.81 -4.99
N ARG A 34 8.77 1.64 -4.94
CA ARG A 34 10.20 1.48 -4.58
C ARG A 34 10.58 1.93 -3.15
N SER A 35 9.63 2.05 -2.22
CA SER A 35 9.92 2.42 -0.82
C SER A 35 10.27 1.23 0.10
N GLY A 36 10.51 0.03 -0.44
CA GLY A 36 10.73 -1.17 0.37
C GLY A 36 9.45 -1.80 0.95
N SER A 37 8.27 -1.39 0.46
CA SER A 37 6.98 -1.92 0.92
C SER A 37 6.81 -3.43 0.68
N THR A 38 7.49 -4.00 -0.32
CA THR A 38 7.58 -5.47 -0.47
C THR A 38 8.36 -6.11 0.68
N LEU A 39 9.47 -5.54 1.15
CA LEU A 39 10.20 -6.07 2.31
C LEU A 39 9.29 -6.08 3.55
N LEU A 40 8.66 -4.94 3.87
CA LEU A 40 7.72 -4.85 4.99
C LEU A 40 6.62 -5.91 4.90
N ARG A 41 6.02 -6.07 3.71
CA ARG A 41 5.03 -7.13 3.46
C ARG A 41 5.57 -8.53 3.80
N MET A 42 6.79 -8.86 3.39
CA MET A 42 7.38 -10.19 3.68
C MET A 42 7.51 -10.41 5.19
N LEU A 43 8.05 -9.41 5.90
CA LEU A 43 8.20 -9.46 7.36
C LEU A 43 6.85 -9.63 8.07
N LEU A 44 5.83 -8.89 7.64
CA LEU A 44 4.47 -9.01 8.18
C LEU A 44 3.85 -10.37 7.87
N ASN A 45 3.97 -10.87 6.64
CA ASN A 45 3.36 -12.12 6.23
C ASN A 45 3.98 -13.36 6.91
N SER A 46 5.20 -13.23 7.44
CA SER A 46 5.89 -14.26 8.24
C SER A 46 5.28 -14.49 9.62
N HIS A 47 4.53 -13.52 10.14
CA HIS A 47 3.90 -13.60 11.46
C HIS A 47 2.72 -14.59 11.46
N SER A 48 2.54 -15.35 12.54
CA SER A 48 1.44 -16.33 12.64
C SER A 48 0.03 -15.73 12.51
N GLN A 49 -0.20 -14.49 12.96
CA GLN A 49 -1.53 -13.84 12.99
C GLN A 49 -1.79 -12.85 11.85
N ILE A 50 -0.76 -12.52 11.06
CA ILE A 50 -0.87 -11.50 9.99
C ILE A 50 -0.82 -12.15 8.62
N ARG A 51 -1.86 -11.92 7.81
CA ARG A 51 -1.89 -12.25 6.40
C ARG A 51 -1.55 -11.00 5.58
N ALA A 52 -0.39 -11.00 4.93
CA ALA A 52 0.01 -9.93 4.01
C ALA A 52 0.34 -10.51 2.62
N PRO A 53 -0.69 -10.78 1.80
CA PRO A 53 -0.54 -11.40 0.48
C PRO A 53 0.13 -10.43 -0.51
N HIS A 54 0.28 -10.86 -1.76
CA HIS A 54 0.76 -10.00 -2.83
C HIS A 54 -0.22 -8.85 -3.10
N GLU A 55 0.24 -7.88 -3.89
CA GLU A 55 -0.54 -6.69 -4.24
C GLU A 55 -1.89 -7.11 -4.84
N MET A 56 -2.99 -6.74 -4.17
CA MET A 56 -4.34 -7.15 -4.57
C MET A 56 -4.96 -6.21 -5.60
N HIS A 57 -4.39 -5.00 -5.79
CA HIS A 57 -4.81 -4.03 -6.80
C HIS A 57 -6.32 -3.73 -6.77
N LEU A 58 -6.91 -3.62 -5.57
CA LEU A 58 -8.34 -3.40 -5.38
C LEU A 58 -8.86 -2.21 -6.19
N ARG A 59 -8.08 -1.12 -6.29
CA ARG A 59 -8.46 0.08 -7.07
C ARG A 59 -8.77 -0.16 -8.54
N THR A 60 -8.31 -1.27 -9.13
CA THR A 60 -8.56 -1.65 -10.53
C THR A 60 -9.61 -2.76 -10.67
N VAL A 61 -10.23 -3.18 -9.58
CA VAL A 61 -11.36 -4.12 -9.56
C VAL A 61 -12.64 -3.30 -9.60
N HIS A 62 -13.37 -3.39 -10.71
CA HIS A 62 -14.53 -2.54 -10.99
C HIS A 62 -15.82 -3.35 -11.15
N VAL A 63 -16.95 -2.70 -10.87
CA VAL A 63 -18.29 -3.21 -11.16
C VAL A 63 -18.86 -2.46 -12.36
N HIS A 64 -19.43 -3.19 -13.33
CA HIS A 64 -20.11 -2.60 -14.47
C HIS A 64 -21.60 -2.96 -14.44
N LEU A 65 -22.46 -1.95 -14.32
CA LEU A 65 -23.90 -2.11 -14.44
C LEU A 65 -24.27 -1.97 -15.93
N SER A 66 -24.65 -3.08 -16.56
CA SER A 66 -24.81 -3.14 -18.02
C SER A 66 -26.15 -2.62 -18.54
N ARG A 67 -27.10 -2.32 -17.65
CA ARG A 67 -28.44 -1.84 -17.97
C ARG A 67 -28.84 -0.71 -17.05
N ASP A 68 -29.53 0.31 -17.59
CA ASP A 68 -29.92 1.50 -16.83
C ASP A 68 -30.86 1.17 -15.66
N PHE A 69 -31.78 0.23 -15.84
CA PHE A 69 -32.67 -0.20 -14.76
C PHE A 69 -31.93 -0.85 -13.58
N THR A 70 -30.71 -1.36 -13.79
CA THR A 70 -29.91 -1.96 -12.72
C THR A 70 -29.42 -0.88 -11.76
N ALA A 71 -28.99 0.28 -12.26
CA ALA A 71 -28.59 1.40 -11.39
C ALA A 71 -29.75 1.84 -10.49
N ALA A 72 -30.95 2.01 -11.05
CA ALA A 72 -32.14 2.36 -10.28
C ALA A 72 -32.47 1.29 -9.22
N ALA A 73 -32.44 0.00 -9.59
CA ALA A 73 -32.70 -1.09 -8.65
C ALA A 73 -31.67 -1.15 -7.51
N MET A 74 -30.40 -0.86 -7.78
CA MET A 74 -29.36 -0.82 -6.74
C MET A 74 -29.50 0.41 -5.84
N GLN A 75 -29.89 1.56 -6.40
CA GLN A 75 -30.17 2.77 -5.61
C GLN A 75 -31.32 2.54 -4.60
N GLU A 76 -32.38 1.81 -4.97
CA GLU A 76 -33.44 1.41 -4.04
C GLU A 76 -32.94 0.53 -2.88
N LEU A 77 -31.85 -0.23 -3.11
CA LEU A 77 -31.15 -0.99 -2.07
C LEU A 77 -30.12 -0.16 -1.30
N GLN A 78 -30.06 1.16 -1.54
CA GLN A 78 -29.04 2.07 -1.01
C GLN A 78 -27.62 1.67 -1.42
N LEU A 79 -27.45 1.18 -2.64
CA LEU A 79 -26.16 0.79 -3.22
C LEU A 79 -25.90 1.60 -4.48
N ASP A 80 -24.83 2.42 -4.45
CA ASP A 80 -24.28 3.02 -5.65
C ASP A 80 -23.15 2.15 -6.22
N LYS A 81 -22.66 2.50 -7.41
CA LYS A 81 -21.56 1.77 -8.06
C LYS A 81 -20.32 1.67 -7.15
N ASN A 82 -19.97 2.74 -6.43
CA ASN A 82 -18.78 2.75 -5.58
C ASN A 82 -18.95 1.81 -4.39
N GLU A 83 -20.13 1.80 -3.77
CA GLU A 83 -20.46 0.93 -2.65
C GLU A 83 -20.51 -0.54 -3.08
N LEU A 84 -21.00 -0.85 -4.29
CA LEU A 84 -20.90 -2.19 -4.89
C LEU A 84 -19.44 -2.63 -5.10
N GLU A 85 -18.58 -1.74 -5.61
CA GLU A 85 -17.14 -2.01 -5.71
C GLU A 85 -16.51 -2.23 -4.32
N HIS A 86 -16.90 -1.44 -3.32
CA HIS A 86 -16.43 -1.58 -1.94
C HIS A 86 -16.83 -2.92 -1.31
N LEU A 87 -18.07 -3.37 -1.51
CA LEU A 87 -18.53 -4.69 -1.09
C LEU A 87 -17.72 -5.83 -1.74
N LEU A 88 -17.41 -5.70 -3.03
CA LEU A 88 -16.55 -6.65 -3.74
C LEU A 88 -15.13 -6.65 -3.16
N TRP A 89 -14.54 -5.47 -2.94
CA TRP A 89 -13.20 -5.37 -2.36
C TRP A 89 -13.12 -5.98 -0.97
N ASP A 90 -14.11 -5.71 -0.12
CA ASP A 90 -14.24 -6.29 1.22
C ASP A 90 -14.36 -7.81 1.16
N ARG A 91 -15.17 -8.34 0.22
CA ARG A 91 -15.29 -9.78 0.04
C ARG A 91 -13.96 -10.42 -0.37
N VAL A 92 -13.15 -9.75 -1.20
CA VAL A 92 -11.80 -10.23 -1.56
C VAL A 92 -10.91 -10.31 -0.33
N LEU A 93 -10.86 -9.25 0.49
CA LEU A 93 -10.09 -9.24 1.74
C LEU A 93 -10.55 -10.34 2.71
N HIS A 94 -11.86 -10.48 2.88
CA HIS A 94 -12.45 -11.50 3.76
C HIS A 94 -12.11 -12.92 3.31
N LEU A 95 -12.23 -13.22 2.02
CA LEU A 95 -11.89 -14.53 1.47
C LEU A 95 -10.43 -14.89 1.73
N GLU A 96 -9.53 -13.92 1.54
CA GLU A 96 -8.11 -14.12 1.77
C GLU A 96 -7.79 -14.34 3.26
N LEU A 97 -8.40 -13.54 4.14
CA LEU A 97 -8.26 -13.69 5.58
C LEU A 97 -8.77 -15.06 6.05
N THR A 98 -9.97 -15.44 5.62
CA THR A 98 -10.60 -16.74 5.94
C THR A 98 -9.73 -17.91 5.48
N ARG A 99 -9.23 -17.88 4.24
CA ARG A 99 -8.37 -18.94 3.70
C ARG A 99 -7.05 -19.08 4.44
N SER A 100 -6.51 -17.96 4.92
CA SER A 100 -5.26 -17.95 5.66
C SER A 100 -5.39 -18.48 7.09
N GLY A 101 -6.61 -18.48 7.66
CA GLY A 101 -6.84 -18.81 9.07
C GLY A 101 -6.22 -17.79 10.05
N LYS A 102 -5.76 -16.64 9.55
CA LYS A 102 -5.14 -15.58 10.34
C LYS A 102 -6.16 -14.51 10.74
N GLU A 103 -5.75 -13.58 11.60
CA GLU A 103 -6.66 -12.62 12.23
C GLU A 103 -6.57 -11.22 11.60
N VAL A 104 -5.39 -10.84 11.11
CA VAL A 104 -5.15 -9.50 10.55
C VAL A 104 -4.83 -9.61 9.07
N ILE A 105 -5.61 -8.95 8.21
CA ILE A 105 -5.29 -8.78 6.79
C ILE A 105 -4.55 -7.46 6.55
N VAL A 106 -3.45 -7.52 5.81
CA VAL A 106 -2.66 -6.37 5.38
C VAL A 106 -2.63 -6.31 3.86
N ASP A 107 -3.21 -5.27 3.26
CA ASP A 107 -3.00 -4.97 1.85
C ASP A 107 -1.84 -3.99 1.69
N LYS A 108 -0.78 -4.48 1.06
CA LYS A 108 0.31 -3.65 0.56
C LYS A 108 0.19 -3.60 -0.95
N THR A 109 -0.24 -2.44 -1.46
CA THR A 109 -0.29 -2.12 -2.88
C THR A 109 0.08 -0.63 -3.02
N PRO A 110 1.26 -0.24 -3.56
CA PRO A 110 1.69 1.17 -3.54
C PRO A 110 0.66 2.16 -4.11
N PRO A 111 -0.04 1.86 -5.24
CA PRO A 111 -1.13 2.72 -5.73
C PRO A 111 -2.30 2.98 -4.77
N ASN A 112 -2.44 2.25 -3.66
CA ASN A 112 -3.42 2.54 -2.61
C ASN A 112 -3.21 3.92 -1.99
N THR A 113 -1.98 4.41 -1.94
CA THR A 113 -1.63 5.77 -1.54
C THR A 113 -2.44 6.81 -2.33
N LEU A 114 -2.64 6.59 -3.63
CA LEU A 114 -3.32 7.54 -4.51
C LEU A 114 -4.85 7.56 -4.30
N ILE A 115 -5.38 6.60 -3.56
CA ILE A 115 -6.82 6.46 -3.30
C ILE A 115 -7.13 6.35 -1.81
N TRP A 116 -6.23 6.80 -0.93
CA TRP A 116 -6.40 6.70 0.52
C TRP A 116 -7.76 7.26 1.02
N PRO A 117 -8.34 8.35 0.47
CA PRO A 117 -9.66 8.82 0.93
C PRO A 117 -10.77 7.81 0.64
N ARG A 118 -10.68 7.10 -0.50
CA ARG A 118 -11.63 6.06 -0.88
C ARG A 118 -11.48 4.81 -0.01
N LEU A 119 -10.26 4.46 0.40
CA LEU A 119 -10.02 3.37 1.36
C LEU A 119 -10.62 3.71 2.73
N ARG A 120 -10.42 4.93 3.22
CA ARG A 120 -11.04 5.43 4.46
C ARG A 120 -12.56 5.42 4.40
N ARG A 121 -13.16 5.81 3.27
CA ARG A 121 -14.62 5.74 3.05
C ARG A 121 -15.13 4.30 3.00
N CYS A 122 -14.34 3.37 2.47
CA CYS A 122 -14.69 1.95 2.38
C CYS A 122 -14.60 1.25 3.73
N TRP A 123 -13.55 1.52 4.51
CA TRP A 123 -13.33 0.97 5.86
C TRP A 123 -12.98 2.08 6.85
N PRO A 124 -13.99 2.65 7.54
CA PRO A 124 -13.76 3.74 8.49
C PRO A 124 -12.85 3.37 9.67
N LYS A 125 -12.79 2.07 10.03
CA LYS A 125 -11.91 1.53 11.09
C LYS A 125 -10.61 0.93 10.54
N ALA A 126 -10.26 1.16 9.26
CA ALA A 126 -9.00 0.68 8.72
C ALA A 126 -7.81 1.29 9.45
N ARG A 127 -6.76 0.49 9.62
CA ARG A 127 -5.49 0.91 10.20
C ARG A 127 -4.50 1.19 9.07
N HIS A 128 -3.61 2.15 9.28
CA HIS A 128 -2.74 2.64 8.22
C HIS A 128 -1.28 2.61 8.68
N ILE A 129 -0.41 2.03 7.86
CA ILE A 129 1.03 2.11 8.03
C ILE A 129 1.55 2.97 6.88
N VAL A 130 2.22 4.07 7.22
CA VAL A 130 2.86 4.95 6.24
C VAL A 130 4.35 4.60 6.21
N LEU A 131 4.81 4.06 5.08
CA LEU A 131 6.22 3.74 4.85
C LEU A 131 6.85 4.82 3.97
N LEU A 132 7.68 5.64 4.60
CA LEU A 132 8.46 6.68 3.96
C LEU A 132 9.79 6.12 3.47
N ARG A 133 10.32 6.72 2.41
CA ARG A 133 11.68 6.51 1.93
C ARG A 133 12.16 7.82 1.35
N HIS A 134 13.46 8.10 1.47
CA HIS A 134 14.06 9.30 0.89
C HIS A 134 13.71 9.43 -0.61
N PRO A 135 13.07 10.53 -1.07
CA PRO A 135 12.61 10.67 -2.46
C PRO A 135 13.71 10.49 -3.52
N ALA A 136 14.91 11.02 -3.28
CA ALA A 136 16.07 10.77 -4.16
C ALA A 136 16.39 9.28 -4.32
N ALA A 137 16.36 8.48 -3.24
CA ALA A 137 16.59 7.04 -3.32
C ALA A 137 15.49 6.31 -4.12
N VAL A 138 14.24 6.80 -4.03
CA VAL A 138 13.12 6.31 -4.86
C VAL A 138 13.37 6.60 -6.34
N ILE A 139 13.75 7.85 -6.68
CA ILE A 139 14.09 8.26 -8.05
C ILE A 139 15.22 7.40 -8.61
N THR A 140 16.34 7.27 -7.89
CA THR A 140 17.48 6.41 -8.31
C THR A 140 17.04 4.95 -8.53
N SER A 141 16.16 4.42 -7.67
CA SER A 141 15.66 3.06 -7.84
C SER A 141 14.74 2.92 -9.06
N LEU A 142 13.96 3.93 -9.43
CA LEU A 142 13.11 3.91 -10.62
C LEU A 142 13.95 4.03 -11.88
N THR A 143 14.89 4.98 -11.91
CA THR A 143 15.83 5.19 -13.02
C THR A 143 16.58 3.91 -13.37
N SER A 144 17.17 3.24 -12.38
CA SER A 144 17.96 2.01 -12.60
C SER A 144 17.14 0.78 -13.00
N ARG A 145 15.81 0.83 -12.93
CA ARG A 145 14.91 -0.28 -13.27
C ARG A 145 14.27 -0.14 -14.65
N ARG A 146 14.29 1.04 -15.26
CA ARG A 146 13.69 1.31 -16.56
C ARG A 146 14.77 1.22 -17.64
N ALA A 147 14.44 0.57 -18.76
CA ALA A 147 15.37 0.46 -19.89
C ALA A 147 15.66 1.81 -20.55
N ASP A 148 14.64 2.68 -20.61
CA ASP A 148 14.73 4.06 -21.12
C ASP A 148 14.04 4.99 -20.11
N PRO A 149 14.78 5.51 -19.11
CA PRO A 149 14.21 6.28 -18.02
C PRO A 149 13.89 7.72 -18.43
N ASP A 150 12.61 8.02 -18.61
CA ASP A 150 12.13 9.40 -18.61
C ASP A 150 12.23 9.98 -17.19
N HIS A 151 13.29 10.76 -16.95
CA HIS A 151 13.58 11.37 -15.66
C HIS A 151 12.54 12.39 -15.21
N GLU A 152 11.89 13.09 -16.14
CA GLU A 152 10.85 14.06 -15.81
C GLU A 152 9.60 13.33 -15.35
N ALA A 153 9.16 12.31 -16.10
CA ALA A 153 8.04 11.48 -15.72
C ALA A 153 8.28 10.74 -14.39
N ILE A 154 9.51 10.25 -14.14
CA ILE A 154 9.88 9.64 -12.85
C ILE A 154 9.74 10.66 -11.70
N ARG A 155 10.27 11.88 -11.85
CA ARG A 155 10.15 12.91 -10.81
C ARG A 155 8.70 13.29 -10.55
N ALA A 156 7.89 13.43 -11.60
CA ALA A 156 6.46 13.71 -11.49
C ALA A 156 5.70 12.58 -10.79
N GLU A 157 6.00 11.31 -11.12
CA GLU A 157 5.41 10.15 -10.45
C GLU A 157 5.77 10.13 -8.96
N VAL A 158 7.04 10.31 -8.61
CA VAL A 158 7.50 10.34 -7.21
C VAL A 158 6.86 11.49 -6.46
N LEU A 159 6.80 12.68 -7.04
CA LEU A 159 6.12 13.83 -6.46
C LEU A 159 4.65 13.52 -6.15
N GLY A 160 3.90 12.97 -7.12
CA GLY A 160 2.49 12.63 -6.92
C GLY A 160 2.26 11.61 -5.79
N TYR A 161 3.15 10.62 -5.64
CA TYR A 161 3.10 9.72 -4.49
C TYR A 161 3.46 10.41 -3.17
N CYS A 162 4.50 11.25 -3.15
CA CYS A 162 4.94 11.95 -1.95
C CYS A 162 3.88 12.94 -1.44
N GLU A 163 3.21 13.67 -2.32
CA GLU A 163 2.10 14.56 -1.96
C GLU A 163 0.94 13.78 -1.35
N LYS A 164 0.52 12.68 -1.98
CA LYS A 164 -0.57 11.84 -1.45
C LYS A 164 -0.20 11.11 -0.17
N LEU A 165 1.07 10.74 0.02
CA LEU A 165 1.56 10.20 1.29
C LEU A 165 1.51 11.25 2.39
N GLU A 166 1.93 12.47 2.11
CA GLU A 166 1.91 13.55 3.08
C GLU A 166 0.47 13.92 3.46
N GLU A 167 -0.43 14.01 2.48
CA GLU A 167 -1.87 14.16 2.74
C GLU A 167 -2.39 13.03 3.66
N ALA A 168 -2.08 11.77 3.35
CA ALA A 168 -2.51 10.63 4.16
C ALA A 168 -1.94 10.71 5.58
N ARG A 169 -0.66 11.05 5.73
CA ARG A 169 0.03 11.18 7.03
C ARG A 169 -0.58 12.28 7.90
N GLN A 170 -1.06 13.37 7.29
CA GLN A 170 -1.69 14.48 8.00
C GLN A 170 -3.16 14.23 8.35
N ASN A 171 -3.85 13.36 7.59
CA ASN A 171 -5.31 13.18 7.71
C ASN A 171 -5.75 11.82 8.28
N LEU A 172 -4.82 10.90 8.48
CA LEU A 172 -5.07 9.56 9.04
C LEU A 172 -4.31 9.38 10.35
N ASP A 173 -4.89 8.60 11.26
CA ASP A 173 -4.14 8.01 12.37
C ASP A 173 -3.31 6.84 11.84
N ALA A 174 -2.06 7.14 11.48
CA ALA A 174 -1.16 6.21 10.82
C ALA A 174 0.10 5.95 11.63
N HIS A 175 0.54 4.69 11.65
CA HIS A 175 1.86 4.33 12.15
C HIS A 175 2.91 4.63 11.08
N VAL A 176 3.75 5.63 11.33
CA VAL A 176 4.77 6.09 10.38
C VAL A 176 6.09 5.37 10.65
N ILE A 177 6.68 4.80 9.61
CA ILE A 177 8.01 4.20 9.64
C ILE A 177 8.81 4.65 8.41
N THR A 178 10.13 4.59 8.51
CA THR A 178 11.01 4.81 7.35
C THR A 178 11.63 3.51 6.87
N TYR A 179 11.94 3.43 5.57
CA TYR A 179 12.69 2.31 4.99
C TYR A 179 14.09 2.18 5.59
N GLU A 180 14.70 3.33 5.89
CA GLU A 180 16.03 3.43 6.47
C GLU A 180 16.06 2.79 7.87
N GLU A 181 15.11 3.12 8.74
CA GLU A 181 14.96 2.45 10.03
C GLU A 181 14.58 0.98 9.88
N LEU A 182 13.69 0.63 8.95
CA LEU A 182 13.27 -0.76 8.75
C LEU A 182 14.45 -1.67 8.37
N THR A 183 15.43 -1.14 7.63
CA THR A 183 16.61 -1.91 7.22
C THR A 183 17.76 -1.85 8.22
N ALA A 184 17.89 -0.75 8.98
CA ALA A 184 18.92 -0.60 10.00
C ALA A 184 18.55 -1.28 11.34
N GLU A 185 17.30 -1.16 11.75
CA GLU A 185 16.79 -1.62 13.05
C GLU A 185 15.46 -2.39 12.91
N PRO A 186 15.45 -3.49 12.12
CA PRO A 186 14.22 -4.19 11.75
C PRO A 186 13.42 -4.73 12.93
N GLU A 187 14.09 -5.18 14.00
CA GLU A 187 13.41 -5.63 15.22
C GLU A 187 12.64 -4.49 15.89
N ARG A 188 13.29 -3.33 16.11
CA ARG A 188 12.66 -2.17 16.72
C ARG A 188 11.43 -1.73 15.92
N VAL A 189 11.57 -1.63 14.60
CA VAL A 189 10.49 -1.20 13.71
C VAL A 189 9.35 -2.22 13.69
N THR A 190 9.64 -3.51 13.54
CA THR A 190 8.58 -4.54 13.50
C THR A 190 7.88 -4.71 14.86
N ARG A 191 8.58 -4.51 15.99
CA ARG A 191 7.94 -4.43 17.31
C ARG A 191 6.94 -3.27 17.40
N GLY A 192 7.32 -2.09 16.91
CA GLY A 192 6.43 -0.93 16.84
C GLY A 192 5.19 -1.19 15.99
N VAL A 193 5.38 -1.83 14.82
CA VAL A 193 4.26 -2.22 13.94
C VAL A 193 3.35 -3.24 14.62
N CYS A 194 3.89 -4.29 15.23
CA CYS A 194 3.10 -5.29 15.96
C CYS A 194 2.29 -4.66 17.10
N ALA A 195 2.90 -3.76 17.88
CA ALA A 195 2.22 -3.03 18.95
C ALA A 195 1.06 -2.17 18.40
N TYR A 196 1.28 -1.45 17.30
CA TYR A 196 0.21 -0.71 16.61
C TYR A 196 -0.91 -1.62 16.09
N LEU A 197 -0.55 -2.81 15.60
CA LEU A 197 -1.51 -3.80 15.12
C LEU A 197 -2.17 -4.62 16.23
N GLY A 198 -1.77 -4.45 17.49
CA GLY A 198 -2.34 -5.17 18.64
C GLY A 198 -2.01 -6.67 18.65
N VAL A 199 -0.89 -7.08 18.06
CA VAL A 199 -0.43 -8.47 18.02
C VAL A 199 0.93 -8.62 18.70
N PRO A 200 1.25 -9.77 19.32
CA PRO A 200 2.56 -9.99 19.94
C PRO A 200 3.64 -10.09 18.87
N TRP A 201 4.79 -9.46 19.08
CA TRP A 201 5.90 -9.56 18.14
C TRP A 201 6.50 -10.98 18.11
N GLU A 202 6.85 -11.46 16.91
CA GLU A 202 7.48 -12.77 16.69
C GLU A 202 8.87 -12.62 16.05
N PRO A 203 9.92 -13.25 16.61
CA PRO A 203 11.27 -13.20 16.01
C PRO A 203 11.33 -13.82 14.61
N GLY A 204 10.47 -14.79 14.33
CA GLY A 204 10.34 -15.41 13.02
C GLY A 204 9.94 -14.46 11.90
N MET A 205 9.49 -13.24 12.21
CA MET A 205 9.23 -12.19 11.22
C MET A 205 10.50 -11.80 10.45
N LEU A 206 11.66 -11.81 11.11
CA LEU A 206 12.93 -11.37 10.51
C LEU A 206 13.58 -12.44 9.63
N ASP A 207 13.18 -13.70 9.80
CA ASP A 207 13.59 -14.84 8.97
C ASP A 207 12.52 -15.19 7.92
N TYR A 208 12.22 -14.22 7.05
CA TYR A 208 11.18 -14.37 6.05
C TYR A 208 11.58 -15.32 4.90
N GLY A 209 12.88 -15.57 4.70
CA GLY A 209 13.37 -16.45 3.64
C GLY A 209 12.85 -17.88 3.71
N GLY A 210 12.58 -18.38 4.93
CA GLY A 210 12.06 -19.73 5.16
C GLY A 210 10.53 -19.86 5.07
N LYS A 211 9.81 -18.79 4.70
CA LYS A 211 8.34 -18.75 4.71
C LYS A 211 7.75 -18.71 3.30
N ASP A 212 6.57 -19.29 3.15
CA ASP A 212 5.81 -19.15 1.90
C ASP A 212 5.11 -17.78 1.86
N HIS A 213 5.46 -17.00 0.83
CA HIS A 213 4.88 -15.69 0.57
C HIS A 213 4.16 -15.62 -0.79
N GLY A 214 3.91 -16.77 -1.41
CA GLY A 214 3.36 -16.86 -2.75
C GLY A 214 4.30 -16.35 -3.84
N THR A 215 3.72 -16.01 -4.99
CA THR A 215 4.50 -15.73 -6.20
C THR A 215 5.09 -14.31 -6.21
N LEU A 216 6.40 -14.21 -6.47
CA LEU A 216 7.11 -12.95 -6.72
C LEU A 216 7.38 -12.77 -8.23
N ARG A 217 6.44 -12.12 -8.91
CA ARG A 217 6.49 -11.79 -10.35
C ARG A 217 6.23 -10.30 -10.57
N PRO A 218 6.52 -9.76 -11.78
CA PRO A 218 6.11 -8.40 -12.13
C PRO A 218 4.66 -8.12 -11.75
N GLN A 219 4.41 -6.91 -11.23
CA GLN A 219 3.10 -6.45 -10.73
C GLN A 219 2.56 -7.13 -9.46
N LEU A 220 3.24 -8.15 -8.91
CA LEU A 220 2.85 -8.82 -7.65
C LEU A 220 3.83 -8.54 -6.49
N GLY A 221 4.58 -7.45 -6.59
CA GLY A 221 5.62 -7.04 -5.65
C GLY A 221 7.01 -6.91 -6.28
N ASP A 222 8.04 -6.69 -5.46
CA ASP A 222 9.42 -6.61 -5.93
C ASP A 222 10.01 -8.02 -6.11
N TRP A 223 10.34 -8.38 -7.35
CA TRP A 223 10.89 -9.68 -7.73
C TRP A 223 12.42 -9.73 -7.79
N SER A 224 13.13 -8.72 -7.27
CA SER A 224 14.59 -8.67 -7.28
C SER A 224 15.25 -9.78 -6.46
N SER A 225 16.51 -10.06 -6.78
CA SER A 225 17.40 -10.90 -5.99
C SER A 225 17.51 -10.44 -4.54
N THR A 226 17.41 -9.13 -4.26
CA THR A 226 17.39 -8.57 -2.90
C THR A 226 16.27 -9.17 -2.06
N ILE A 227 15.02 -9.12 -2.54
CA ILE A 227 13.89 -9.73 -1.80
C ILE A 227 14.01 -11.25 -1.78
N ARG A 228 14.39 -11.87 -2.91
CA ARG A 228 14.58 -13.33 -3.01
C ARG A 228 15.70 -13.88 -2.14
N SER A 229 16.60 -13.04 -1.63
CA SER A 229 17.66 -13.47 -0.71
C SER A 229 17.14 -14.01 0.61
N GLY A 230 15.89 -13.72 0.96
CA GLY A 230 15.29 -14.15 2.22
C GLY A 230 15.81 -13.40 3.45
N ARG A 231 16.64 -12.36 3.24
CA ARG A 231 17.30 -11.59 4.30
C ARG A 231 17.09 -10.11 4.11
N ILE A 232 17.00 -9.39 5.22
CA ILE A 232 16.98 -7.94 5.23
C ILE A 232 18.36 -7.46 4.79
N GLN A 233 18.39 -6.75 3.67
CA GLN A 233 19.62 -6.15 3.14
C GLN A 233 19.72 -4.71 3.63
N PRO A 234 20.93 -4.18 3.88
CA PRO A 234 21.11 -2.77 4.21
C PRO A 234 20.46 -1.86 3.17
N GLY A 235 19.81 -0.80 3.65
CA GLY A 235 19.24 0.22 2.78
C GLY A 235 20.32 0.89 1.93
N ARG A 236 20.03 1.11 0.64
CA ARG A 236 20.88 1.97 -0.19
C ARG A 236 20.63 3.43 0.21
N THR A 237 21.69 4.15 0.53
CA THR A 237 21.66 5.59 0.80
C THR A 237 21.17 6.36 -0.43
N ALA A 238 20.51 7.50 -0.18
CA ALA A 238 20.18 8.44 -1.24
C ALA A 238 21.48 8.96 -1.87
N ASP A 239 21.51 9.04 -3.20
CA ASP A 239 22.60 9.65 -3.94
C ASP A 239 22.46 11.18 -3.84
N SER A 240 23.48 11.85 -3.30
CA SER A 240 23.52 13.31 -3.16
C SER A 240 23.52 14.06 -4.49
N GLY A 241 23.76 13.37 -5.62
CA GLY A 241 23.71 13.95 -6.96
C GLY A 241 22.32 14.04 -7.59
N VAL A 242 21.26 13.49 -6.96
CA VAL A 242 19.91 13.51 -7.53
C VAL A 242 19.21 14.83 -7.26
N GLU A 243 18.94 15.59 -8.31
CA GLU A 243 18.20 16.83 -8.21
C GLU A 243 16.72 16.59 -7.84
N LEU A 244 16.31 17.17 -6.70
CA LEU A 244 14.93 17.17 -6.25
C LEU A 244 14.23 18.48 -6.69
N PRO A 245 13.05 18.38 -7.36
CA PRO A 245 12.16 19.52 -7.56
C PRO A 245 11.86 20.25 -6.23
N PRO A 246 11.58 21.57 -6.25
CA PRO A 246 11.37 22.36 -5.02
C PRO A 246 10.36 21.73 -4.05
N ARG A 247 9.21 21.29 -4.57
CA ARG A 247 8.18 20.64 -3.75
C ARG A 247 8.64 19.32 -3.14
N LEU A 248 9.43 18.53 -3.86
CA LEU A 248 10.01 17.29 -3.32
C LEU A 248 11.05 17.58 -2.22
N ARG A 249 11.81 18.67 -2.31
CA ARG A 249 12.72 19.09 -1.22
C ARG A 249 11.96 19.45 0.05
N GLU A 250 10.90 20.24 -0.08
CA GLU A 250 10.03 20.60 1.06
C GLU A 250 9.47 19.36 1.76
N LEU A 251 8.95 18.41 0.98
CA LEU A 251 8.43 17.13 1.51
C LEU A 251 9.53 16.30 2.16
N THR A 252 10.72 16.26 1.56
CA THR A 252 11.89 15.55 2.11
C THR A 252 12.30 16.12 3.47
N GLN A 253 12.36 17.45 3.60
CA GLN A 253 12.61 18.13 4.87
C GLN A 253 11.49 17.88 5.90
N ALA A 254 10.22 17.94 5.47
CA ALA A 254 9.07 17.68 6.35
C ALA A 254 9.07 16.25 6.92
N TRP A 255 9.69 15.30 6.22
CA TRP A 255 9.88 13.92 6.67
C TRP A 255 11.15 13.71 7.50
N GLY A 256 11.91 14.77 7.78
CA GLY A 256 13.13 14.71 8.58
C GLY A 256 14.35 14.16 7.85
N TYR A 257 14.29 14.03 6.52
CA TYR A 257 15.45 13.65 5.73
C TYR A 257 16.35 14.87 5.43
N PRO A 258 17.67 14.67 5.30
CA PRO A 258 18.56 15.71 4.79
C PRO A 258 18.21 16.05 3.33
N VAL A 259 18.42 17.32 2.95
CA VAL A 259 18.24 17.83 1.58
C VAL A 259 19.49 18.54 1.11
#